data_AF-A0A1I1B935-F1
#
_entry.id   AF-A0A1I1B935-F1
#
_cell.length_a   1.000
_cell.length_b   1.000
_cell.length_c   1.000
_cell.angle_alpha   90.00
_cell.angle_beta   90.00
_cell.angle_gamma   90.00
#
_symmetry.space_group_name_H-M   'P 1'
#
loop_
_entity.id
_entity.type
_entity.pdbx_description
1 polymer ?
#
loop_
_entity_poly.entity_id
_entity_poly.type
_entity_poly.pdbx_seq_one_letter_code
_entity_poly.pdbx_strand_id
1 'polypeptide(L)'
;MIDQAVMAVVMATSGDSAPIWLLAAGPAGAVATYWSLYRYYRNNDKSHAFERDTLIKAQPVEGSEEKVDHISRTRDSDIDGDNSEDHRERVERLG
;
A
#
# COMPACT_ATOMS: atom_id res chain seq x y z
N MET A 1 3.58 -28.26 34.14
CA MET A 1 3.46 -28.38 32.66
C MET A 1 4.65 -27.74 31.96
N ILE A 2 5.09 -26.55 32.38
CA ILE A 2 6.27 -25.87 31.81
C ILE A 2 7.57 -26.67 32.03
N ASP A 3 7.80 -27.22 33.23
CA ASP A 3 8.99 -28.07 33.51
C ASP A 3 9.12 -29.28 32.60
N GLN A 4 7.99 -29.91 32.26
CA GLN A 4 7.95 -31.07 31.37
C GLN A 4 8.35 -30.68 29.95
N ALA A 5 7.91 -29.52 29.46
CA ALA A 5 8.26 -29.01 28.14
C ALA A 5 9.74 -28.58 28.07
N VAL A 6 10.26 -27.93 29.12
CA VAL A 6 11.67 -27.54 29.20
C VAL A 6 12.56 -28.79 29.22
N MET A 7 12.24 -29.79 30.03
CA MET A 7 13.00 -31.05 30.03
C MET A 7 12.92 -31.81 28.71
N ALA A 8 11.77 -31.79 28.03
CA ALA A 8 11.63 -32.41 26.70
C ALA A 8 12.54 -31.75 25.65
N VAL A 9 12.65 -30.42 25.65
CA VAL A 9 13.54 -29.69 24.74
C VAL A 9 15.01 -29.95 25.06
N VAL A 10 15.38 -29.94 26.35
CA VAL A 10 16.74 -30.26 26.77
C VAL A 10 17.13 -31.66 26.31
N MET A 11 16.29 -32.66 26.56
CA MET A 11 16.54 -34.05 26.16
C MET A 11 16.59 -34.21 24.63
N ALA A 12 15.78 -33.48 23.88
CA ALA A 12 15.78 -33.51 22.41
C ALA A 12 17.00 -32.84 21.77
N THR A 13 17.76 -32.04 22.52
CA THR A 13 18.91 -31.28 22.02
C THR A 13 20.25 -31.75 22.55
N SER A 14 20.26 -32.59 23.60
CA SER A 14 21.48 -33.04 24.29
C SER A 14 22.19 -34.26 23.67
N GLY A 15 21.82 -34.70 22.47
CA GLY A 15 22.45 -35.86 21.83
C GLY A 15 22.58 -35.73 20.31
N ASP A 16 23.43 -36.57 19.71
CA ASP A 16 23.75 -36.57 18.27
C ASP A 16 22.55 -36.88 17.35
N SER A 17 21.42 -37.33 17.92
CA SER A 17 20.17 -37.60 17.20
C SER A 17 19.18 -36.42 17.26
N ALA A 18 19.63 -35.21 17.64
CA ALA A 18 18.78 -34.03 17.71
C ALA A 18 18.12 -33.77 16.34
N PRO A 19 16.79 -33.60 16.29
CA PRO A 19 16.10 -33.52 15.02
C PRO A 19 16.34 -32.16 14.34
N ILE A 20 16.69 -32.21 13.05
CA ILE A 20 17.08 -31.03 12.24
C ILE A 20 16.01 -29.92 12.25
N TRP A 21 14.73 -30.27 12.41
CA TRP A 21 13.65 -29.28 12.46
C TRP A 21 13.77 -28.33 13.66
N LEU A 22 14.33 -28.76 14.80
CA LEU A 22 14.56 -27.88 15.95
C LEU A 22 15.58 -26.79 15.62
N LEU A 23 16.65 -27.16 14.90
CA LEU A 23 17.63 -26.20 14.40
C LEU A 23 16.99 -25.23 13.39
N ALA A 24 16.14 -25.74 12.50
CA ALA A 24 15.43 -24.92 11.52
C ALA A 24 14.38 -23.99 12.15
N ALA A 25 13.84 -24.32 13.33
CA ALA A 25 12.76 -23.57 13.97
C ALA A 25 13.13 -22.10 14.24
N GLY A 26 14.39 -21.83 14.61
CA GLY A 26 14.89 -20.46 14.83
C GLY A 26 14.88 -19.61 13.55
N PRO A 27 15.66 -19.98 12.51
CA PRO A 27 15.66 -19.28 11.23
C PRO A 27 14.28 -19.21 10.57
N ALA A 28 13.49 -20.29 10.62
CA ALA A 28 12.14 -20.32 10.10
C ALA A 28 11.23 -19.32 10.84
N GLY A 29 11.30 -19.26 12.17
CA GLY A 29 10.57 -18.29 12.97
C GLY A 29 10.96 -16.85 12.66
N ALA A 30 12.25 -16.56 12.48
CA ALA A 30 12.73 -15.24 12.11
C ALA A 30 12.22 -14.80 10.73
N VAL A 31 12.35 -15.68 9.71
CA VAL A 31 11.85 -15.41 8.35
C VAL A 31 10.34 -15.23 8.35
N ALA A 32 9.59 -16.09 9.05
CA ALA A 32 8.14 -16.00 9.13
C ALA A 32 7.70 -14.68 9.79
N THR A 33 8.36 -14.28 10.87
CA THR A 33 8.07 -13.02 11.57
C THR A 33 8.33 -11.83 10.65
N TYR A 34 9.52 -11.75 10.05
CA TYR A 34 9.85 -10.68 9.10
C TYR A 34 8.87 -10.62 7.94
N TRP A 35 8.57 -11.77 7.32
CA TRP A 35 7.68 -11.84 6.16
C TRP A 35 6.25 -11.42 6.51
N SER A 36 5.74 -11.83 7.67
CA SER A 36 4.41 -11.43 8.13
C SER A 36 4.27 -9.91 8.31
N LEU A 37 5.28 -9.28 8.92
CA LEU A 37 5.33 -7.81 9.09
C LEU A 37 5.49 -7.11 7.74
N TYR A 38 6.38 -7.62 6.89
CA TYR A 38 6.59 -7.10 5.54
C TYR A 38 5.29 -7.11 4.75
N ARG A 39 4.55 -8.23 4.74
CA ARG A 39 3.28 -8.37 4.00
C ARG A 39 2.13 -7.55 4.62
N TYR A 40 2.15 -7.36 5.94
CA TYR A 40 1.15 -6.54 6.61
C TYR A 40 1.25 -5.07 6.19
N TYR A 41 2.47 -4.54 6.10
CA TYR A 41 2.71 -3.13 5.76
C TYR A 41 2.88 -2.87 4.27
N ARG A 42 3.45 -3.80 3.51
CA ARG A 42 3.49 -3.70 2.05
C ARG A 42 2.22 -4.31 1.48
N ASN A 43 1.45 -3.45 0.84
CA ASN A 43 0.30 -3.82 0.00
C ASN A 43 0.70 -4.58 -1.29
N ASN A 44 1.78 -5.37 -1.29
CA ASN A 44 2.23 -6.12 -2.48
C ASN A 44 1.17 -7.12 -2.99
N ASP A 45 0.26 -7.55 -2.12
CA ASP A 45 -0.79 -8.52 -2.45
C ASP A 45 -2.18 -7.89 -2.59
N LYS A 46 -2.28 -6.55 -2.55
CA LYS A 46 -3.53 -5.85 -2.72
C LYS A 46 -3.52 -5.15 -4.07
N SER A 47 -4.34 -5.63 -5.00
CA SER A 47 -4.71 -4.84 -6.18
C SER A 47 -5.32 -3.54 -5.69
N HIS A 48 -4.74 -2.40 -6.09
CA HIS A 48 -5.26 -1.09 -5.72
C HIS A 48 -6.74 -1.02 -6.11
N ALA A 49 -7.60 -0.63 -5.17
CA ALA A 49 -9.07 -0.59 -5.36
C ALA A 49 -9.53 0.27 -6.56
N PHE A 50 -8.61 1.02 -7.17
CA PHE A 50 -8.86 1.90 -8.31
C PHE A 50 -9.14 1.18 -9.64
N GLU A 51 -9.00 -0.14 -9.73
CA GLU A 51 -9.31 -0.87 -10.97
C GLU A 51 -10.81 -1.10 -11.21
N ARG A 52 -11.67 -1.02 -10.18
CA ARG A 52 -13.13 -1.23 -10.34
C ARG A 52 -13.94 0.06 -10.39
N ASP A 53 -13.45 1.13 -9.76
CA ASP A 53 -14.19 2.39 -9.64
C ASP A 53 -13.93 3.38 -10.78
N THR A 54 -13.01 3.08 -11.70
CA THR A 54 -12.72 3.91 -12.89
C THR A 54 -13.40 3.41 -14.17
N LEU A 55 -14.38 2.51 -14.07
CA LEU A 55 -15.28 2.21 -15.20
C LEU A 55 -16.25 3.38 -15.40
N ILE A 56 -15.77 4.45 -16.01
CA ILE A 56 -16.60 5.56 -16.50
C ILE A 56 -17.51 5.00 -17.59
N LYS A 57 -18.77 4.73 -17.25
CA LYS A 57 -19.82 4.51 -18.26
C LYS A 57 -20.09 5.86 -18.90
N ALA A 58 -19.65 6.04 -20.14
CA ALA A 58 -20.00 7.20 -20.93
C ALA A 58 -21.53 7.27 -21.05
N GLN A 59 -22.13 8.29 -20.46
CA GLN A 59 -23.53 8.62 -20.69
C GLN A 59 -23.63 9.31 -22.06
N PRO A 60 -24.73 9.12 -22.81
CA PRO A 60 -24.94 9.86 -24.04
C PRO A 60 -24.90 11.36 -23.73
N VAL A 61 -24.01 12.09 -24.41
CA VAL A 61 -23.90 13.54 -24.29
C VAL A 61 -25.06 14.14 -25.08
N GLU A 62 -26.21 14.32 -24.43
CA GLU A 62 -27.34 15.04 -25.01
C GLU A 62 -27.13 16.54 -24.79
N GLY A 63 -26.55 17.19 -25.79
CA GLY A 63 -26.36 18.63 -25.82
C GLY A 63 -25.82 19.05 -27.18
N SER A 64 -26.36 20.13 -27.75
CA SER A 64 -25.74 20.78 -28.90
C SER A 64 -24.45 21.43 -28.42
N GLU A 65 -23.30 20.87 -28.81
CA GLU A 65 -22.01 21.48 -28.51
C GLU A 65 -21.87 22.79 -29.30
N GLU A 66 -21.95 23.94 -28.62
CA GLU A 66 -21.48 25.21 -29.16
C GLU A 66 -20.02 25.39 -28.73
N LYS A 67 -19.11 25.28 -29.70
CA LYS A 67 -17.68 25.45 -29.45
C LYS A 67 -17.39 26.95 -29.24
N VAL A 68 -17.28 27.35 -27.98
CA VAL A 68 -17.04 28.77 -27.61
C VAL A 68 -15.60 29.19 -27.88
N ASP A 69 -14.62 28.29 -27.75
CA ASP A 69 -13.22 28.62 -27.98
C ASP A 69 -12.34 27.39 -28.32
N HIS A 70 -11.15 27.63 -28.86
CA HIS A 70 -10.15 26.60 -29.19
C HIS A 70 -8.72 27.08 -28.92
N ILE A 71 -8.10 26.53 -27.88
CA ILE A 71 -6.69 26.75 -27.58
C ILE A 71 -5.88 25.60 -28.19
N SER A 72 -5.02 25.91 -29.16
CA SER A 72 -4.22 24.91 -29.92
C SER A 72 -2.77 24.78 -29.43
N ARG A 73 -2.31 25.70 -28.58
CA ARG A 73 -1.00 25.68 -27.94
C ARG A 73 -1.04 26.45 -26.63
N THR A 74 -0.56 25.85 -25.56
CA THR A 74 -0.11 26.57 -24.38
C THR A 74 1.36 26.92 -24.62
N ARG A 75 1.69 28.21 -24.72
CA ARG A 75 3.09 28.67 -24.66
C ARG A 75 3.48 29.09 -23.25
N ASP A 76 2.49 29.36 -22.41
CA ASP A 76 2.67 29.77 -21.05
C ASP A 76 2.98 28.55 -20.18
N SER A 77 4.02 28.68 -19.35
CA SER A 77 4.39 27.69 -18.35
C SER A 77 3.40 27.64 -17.19
N ASP A 78 2.55 28.66 -17.08
CA ASP A 78 1.73 28.95 -15.92
C ASP A 78 0.31 29.37 -16.35
N ILE A 79 -0.66 29.14 -15.47
CA ILE A 79 -2.06 29.49 -15.71
C ILE A 79 -2.31 30.90 -15.16
N ASP A 80 -3.05 31.73 -15.88
CA ASP A 80 -3.51 33.01 -15.36
C ASP A 80 -4.33 32.81 -14.08
N GLY A 81 -3.81 33.28 -12.95
CA GLY A 81 -4.40 33.06 -11.62
C GLY A 81 -3.93 31.79 -10.91
N ASP A 82 -2.80 31.21 -11.33
CA ASP A 82 -2.12 30.17 -10.54
C ASP A 82 -1.78 30.69 -9.14
N ASN A 83 -2.04 29.83 -8.15
CA ASN A 83 -1.85 30.12 -6.73
C ASN A 83 -0.91 29.09 -6.08
N SER A 84 -0.08 28.44 -6.89
CA SER A 84 0.89 27.41 -6.48
C SER A 84 1.88 27.91 -5.40
N GLU A 85 2.26 29.19 -5.45
CA GLU A 85 3.15 29.82 -4.45
C GLU A 85 2.39 30.37 -3.23
N ASP A 86 1.08 30.64 -3.36
CA ASP A 86 0.20 31.18 -2.32
C ASP A 86 -0.82 30.13 -1.82
N HIS A 87 -0.29 29.01 -1.31
CA HIS A 87 -1.08 27.87 -0.81
C HIS A 87 -2.03 28.21 0.35
N ARG A 88 -1.90 29.40 0.95
CA ARG A 88 -2.77 29.87 2.04
C ARG A 88 -3.92 30.75 1.58
N GLU A 89 -3.95 31.21 0.33
CA GLU A 89 -5.00 32.08 -0.19
C GLU A 89 -6.30 31.35 -0.58
N ARG A 90 -6.36 30.02 -0.41
CA ARG A 90 -7.60 29.26 -0.66
C ARG A 90 -8.15 28.62 0.60
N VAL A 91 -8.83 29.40 1.43
CA VAL A 91 -10.19 29.10 1.94
C VAL A 91 -10.73 30.37 2.62
N GLU A 92 -11.76 31.01 2.05
CA GLU A 92 -12.60 31.91 2.83
C GLU A 92 -13.56 31.00 3.62
N ARG A 93 -13.47 30.98 4.96
CA ARG A 93 -14.50 30.31 5.75
C ARG A 93 -15.78 31.13 5.62
N LEU A 94 -16.78 30.56 4.97
CA LEU A 94 -18.14 31.05 5.05
C LEU A 94 -18.58 30.93 6.52
N GLY A 95 -18.65 32.08 7.20
CA GLY A 95 -19.24 32.24 8.52
C GLY A 95 -20.73 32.55 8.43
#